data_AF-M6YB49-F1
#
_entry.id   AF-M6YB49-F1
#
_cell.length_a   1.000
_cell.length_b   1.000
_cell.length_c   1.000
_cell.angle_alpha   90.00
_cell.angle_beta   90.00
_cell.angle_gamma   90.00
#
_symmetry.space_group_name_H-M   'P 1'
#
loop_
_entity.id
_entity.type
_entity.pdbx_description
1 polymer ?
#
loop_
_entity_poly.entity_id
_entity_poly.type
_entity_poly.pdbx_seq_one_letter_code
_entity_poly.pdbx_strand_id
1 'polypeptide(L)'
;MTKKQNSLLDIQKPPAEKLYAEELERLKKRDETKPKPLGWNLSPQAVIDFVLGDVNSGISPKFAGERNFIECCIVALATNRGLMLIGEPGTAKSYLSELLAAAISGDSSLTIQGSAGTTEDQIRYS
;
A
#
# COMPACT_ATOMS: atom_id res chain seq x y z
N MET A 1 34.29 0.55 14.84
CA MET A 1 34.17 -0.27 13.62
C MET A 1 32.75 -0.09 13.08
N THR A 2 32.49 0.98 12.34
CA THR A 2 32.54 1.06 10.87
C THR A 2 31.43 0.28 10.19
N LYS A 3 30.39 1.00 9.74
CA LYS A 3 29.94 0.98 8.34
C LYS A 3 29.11 2.24 8.06
N LYS A 4 29.82 3.31 7.65
CA LYS A 4 29.24 4.36 6.82
C LYS A 4 29.06 3.70 5.45
N GLN A 5 27.86 3.25 5.11
CA GLN A 5 27.57 2.60 3.83
C GLN A 5 26.72 3.52 2.94
N ASN A 6 27.39 4.08 1.93
CA ASN A 6 26.93 4.64 0.65
C ASN A 6 25.72 5.59 0.62
N SER A 7 26.04 6.89 0.56
CA SER A 7 25.18 8.04 0.24
C SER A 7 24.70 8.14 -1.22
N LEU A 8 24.53 7.00 -1.92
CA LEU A 8 23.89 6.91 -3.24
C LEU A 8 22.67 5.97 -3.21
N LEU A 9 22.53 5.15 -2.18
CA LEU A 9 21.36 4.28 -1.96
C LEU A 9 20.18 5.04 -1.33
N ASP A 10 20.42 6.22 -0.76
CA ASP A 10 19.39 7.13 -0.22
C ASP A 10 18.71 7.99 -1.30
N ILE A 11 19.00 7.77 -2.60
CA ILE A 11 18.38 8.53 -3.69
C ILE A 11 16.97 7.99 -4.02
N GLN A 12 16.68 6.72 -3.73
CA GLN A 12 15.41 6.10 -4.05
C GLN A 12 14.49 6.07 -2.83
N LYS A 13 13.25 6.57 -2.99
CA LYS A 13 12.20 6.48 -1.98
C LYS A 13 12.03 5.00 -1.56
N PRO A 14 12.08 4.67 -0.26
CA PRO A 14 11.83 3.32 0.19
C PRO A 14 10.35 2.92 -0.04
N PRO A 15 10.05 1.63 -0.20
CA PRO A 15 8.68 1.13 -0.27
C PRO A 15 7.83 1.57 0.92
N ALA A 16 6.53 1.74 0.71
CA ALA A 16 5.59 2.19 1.74
C ALA A 16 5.64 1.36 3.03
N GLU A 17 5.81 0.04 2.94
CA GLU A 17 5.92 -0.85 4.10
C GLU A 17 7.17 -0.58 4.96
N LYS A 18 8.26 -0.08 4.36
CA LYS A 18 9.46 0.35 5.10
C LYS A 18 9.31 1.78 5.61
N LEU A 19 8.76 2.66 4.79
CA LEU A 19 8.58 4.07 5.13
C LEU A 19 7.62 4.26 6.31
N TYR A 20 6.56 3.45 6.37
CA TYR A 20 5.50 3.53 7.38
C TYR A 20 5.47 2.31 8.31
N ALA A 21 6.60 1.62 8.49
CA ALA A 21 6.70 0.38 9.27
C ALA A 21 6.11 0.53 10.69
N GLU A 22 6.42 1.62 11.38
CA GLU A 22 5.92 1.86 12.74
C GLU A 22 4.40 2.06 12.80
N GLU A 23 3.84 2.71 11.79
CA GLU A 23 2.40 2.96 11.70
C GLU A 23 1.65 1.67 11.38
N LEU A 24 2.17 0.86 10.45
CA LEU A 24 1.63 -0.45 10.10
C LEU A 24 1.65 -1.42 11.30
N GLU A 25 2.76 -1.46 12.06
CA GLU A 25 2.85 -2.29 13.27
C GLU A 25 1.87 -1.84 14.36
N ARG A 26 1.67 -0.53 14.54
CA ARG A 26 0.66 -0.01 15.46
C ARG A 26 -0.75 -0.44 15.05
N LEU A 27 -1.08 -0.33 13.76
CA LEU A 27 -2.37 -0.76 13.23
C LEU A 27 -2.59 -2.26 13.39
N LYS A 28 -1.56 -3.07 13.12
CA LYS A 28 -1.59 -4.53 13.23
C LYS A 28 -1.81 -5.01 14.67
N LYS A 29 -1.19 -4.35 15.65
CA LYS A 29 -1.43 -4.62 17.08
C LYS A 29 -2.85 -4.23 17.50
N ARG A 30 -3.31 -3.07 17.04
CA ARG A 30 -4.65 -2.55 17.35
C ARG A 30 -5.76 -3.45 16.83
N ASP A 31 -5.54 -4.10 15.69
CA ASP A 31 -6.56 -4.89 15.00
C ASP A 31 -6.36 -6.41 15.10
N GLU A 32 -5.51 -6.87 16.02
CA GLU A 32 -5.19 -8.28 16.23
C GLU A 32 -6.45 -9.16 16.43
N THR A 33 -7.49 -8.61 17.07
CA THR A 33 -8.76 -9.30 17.33
C THR A 33 -9.82 -9.13 16.24
N LYS A 34 -9.55 -8.33 15.20
CA LYS A 34 -10.52 -8.04 14.13
C LYS A 34 -10.45 -9.11 13.03
N PRO A 35 -11.60 -9.42 12.38
CA PRO A 35 -11.59 -10.31 11.22
C PRO A 35 -10.82 -9.70 10.05
N LYS A 36 -10.02 -10.53 9.38
CA LYS A 36 -9.22 -10.16 8.20
C LYS A 36 -9.51 -11.15 7.07
N PRO A 37 -9.66 -10.69 5.81
CA PRO A 37 -9.70 -11.60 4.67
C PRO A 37 -8.44 -12.46 4.60
N LEU A 38 -8.52 -13.61 3.94
CA LEU A 38 -7.39 -14.53 3.82
C LEU A 38 -6.20 -13.83 3.16
N GLY A 39 -5.02 -13.94 3.77
CA GLY A 39 -3.78 -13.34 3.27
C GLY A 39 -3.60 -11.85 3.58
N TRP A 40 -4.54 -11.21 4.26
CA TRP A 40 -4.42 -9.79 4.64
C TRP A 40 -3.68 -9.63 5.98
N ASN A 41 -2.75 -8.69 6.02
CA ASN A 41 -2.02 -8.31 7.24
C ASN A 41 -2.88 -7.44 8.18
N LEU A 42 -3.74 -6.60 7.60
CA LEU A 42 -4.60 -5.65 8.29
C LEU A 42 -6.08 -5.93 7.98
N SER A 43 -6.95 -5.54 8.90
CA SER A 43 -8.40 -5.52 8.70
C SER A 43 -8.79 -4.42 7.70
N PRO A 44 -9.94 -4.54 7.00
CA PRO A 44 -10.41 -3.52 6.07
C PRO A 44 -10.41 -2.10 6.66
N GLN A 45 -10.87 -1.96 7.92
CA GLN A 45 -10.86 -0.68 8.61
C GLN A 45 -9.44 -0.14 8.84
N ALA A 46 -8.50 -1.01 9.25
CA ALA A 46 -7.13 -0.59 9.48
C ALA A 46 -6.42 -0.18 8.17
N VAL A 47 -6.78 -0.78 7.03
CA VAL A 47 -6.30 -0.33 5.71
C VAL A 47 -6.84 1.07 5.37
N ILE A 48 -8.12 1.35 5.65
CA ILE A 48 -8.67 2.70 5.46
C ILE A 48 -7.91 3.71 6.33
N ASP A 49 -7.75 3.40 7.61
CA ASP A 49 -7.09 4.29 8.58
C ASP A 49 -5.61 4.48 8.24
N PHE A 50 -4.95 3.45 7.68
CA PHE A 50 -3.60 3.60 7.14
C PHE A 50 -3.56 4.64 6.01
N VAL A 51 -4.49 4.57 5.05
CA VAL A 51 -4.48 5.41 3.85
C VAL A 51 -4.91 6.86 4.16
N LEU A 52 -6.02 7.01 4.87
CA LEU A 52 -6.64 8.31 5.19
C LEU A 52 -6.14 8.93 6.49
N GLY A 53 -5.37 8.19 7.28
CA GLY A 53 -4.91 8.61 8.59
C GLY A 53 -5.94 8.35 9.70
N ASP A 54 -5.42 8.30 10.91
CA ASP A 54 -6.18 8.27 12.16
C ASP A 54 -5.38 9.01 13.23
N VAL A 55 -5.75 10.27 13.45
CA VAL A 55 -5.07 11.18 14.39
C VAL A 55 -5.06 10.61 15.80
N ASN A 56 -6.12 9.92 16.22
CA ASN A 56 -6.23 9.37 17.57
C ASN A 56 -5.24 8.21 17.81
N SER A 57 -4.85 7.52 16.73
CA SER A 57 -3.88 6.42 16.77
C SER A 57 -2.48 6.85 16.31
N GLY A 58 -2.25 8.15 16.10
CA GLY A 58 -0.98 8.68 15.61
C GLY A 58 -0.61 8.20 14.20
N ILE A 59 -1.61 7.93 13.36
CA ILE A 59 -1.46 7.49 11.97
C ILE A 59 -1.63 8.70 11.06
N SER A 60 -0.60 9.02 10.30
CA SER A 60 -0.60 10.20 9.42
C SER A 60 -1.46 9.96 8.17
N PRO A 61 -2.18 10.94 7.61
CA PRO A 61 -2.85 10.78 6.33
C PRO A 61 -1.79 10.66 5.21
N LYS A 62 -1.89 9.63 4.35
CA LYS A 62 -0.99 9.47 3.18
C LYS A 62 -1.66 9.84 1.86
N PHE A 63 -2.98 9.73 1.77
CA PHE A 63 -3.73 9.96 0.54
C PHE A 63 -4.81 11.02 0.75
N ALA A 64 -4.86 11.99 -0.16
CA ALA A 64 -5.93 12.98 -0.21
C ALA A 64 -7.06 12.46 -1.10
N GLY A 65 -8.18 12.07 -0.51
CA GLY A 65 -9.34 11.59 -1.24
C GLY A 65 -10.54 11.36 -0.33
N GLU A 66 -11.70 11.12 -0.94
CA GLU A 66 -12.92 10.85 -0.19
C GLU A 66 -12.88 9.46 0.46
N ARG A 67 -13.38 9.37 1.69
CA ARG A 67 -13.45 8.11 2.44
C ARG A 67 -14.24 7.04 1.67
N ASN A 68 -15.37 7.42 1.06
CA ASN A 68 -16.21 6.51 0.29
C ASN A 68 -15.44 5.86 -0.88
N PHE A 69 -14.55 6.60 -1.53
CA PHE A 69 -13.74 6.08 -2.63
C PHE A 69 -12.77 4.99 -2.15
N ILE A 70 -12.09 5.22 -1.01
CA ILE A 70 -11.18 4.25 -0.41
C ILE A 70 -11.93 3.01 0.11
N GLU A 71 -13.10 3.21 0.72
CA GLU A 71 -13.98 2.12 1.17
C GLU A 71 -14.41 1.24 0.00
N CYS A 72 -14.83 1.82 -1.12
CA CYS A 72 -15.16 1.07 -2.34
C CYS A 72 -13.97 0.24 -2.84
N CYS A 73 -12.75 0.80 -2.86
CA CYS A 73 -11.55 0.07 -3.25
C CYS A 73 -11.29 -1.15 -2.34
N ILE A 74 -11.43 -0.96 -1.04
CA ILE A 74 -11.16 -2.00 -0.04
C ILE A 74 -12.24 -3.09 -0.07
N VAL A 75 -13.52 -2.74 -0.27
CA VAL A 75 -14.61 -3.71 -0.43
C VAL A 75 -14.40 -4.56 -1.68
N ALA A 76 -13.98 -3.96 -2.81
CA ALA A 76 -13.66 -4.71 -4.02
C ALA A 76 -12.56 -5.76 -3.75
N LEU A 77 -11.45 -5.35 -3.14
CA LEU A 77 -10.32 -6.24 -2.83
C LEU A 77 -10.69 -7.31 -1.78
N ALA A 78 -11.41 -6.94 -0.73
CA ALA A 78 -11.82 -7.86 0.34
C ALA A 78 -12.82 -8.93 -0.14
N THR A 79 -13.46 -8.72 -1.29
CA THR A 79 -14.39 -9.67 -1.92
C THR A 79 -13.74 -10.48 -3.05
N ASN A 80 -12.40 -10.61 -3.05
CA ASN A 80 -11.61 -11.33 -4.06
C ASN A 80 -11.85 -10.83 -5.50
N ARG A 81 -12.18 -9.54 -5.68
CA ARG A 81 -12.27 -8.91 -7.00
C ARG A 81 -11.01 -8.12 -7.30
N GLY A 82 -10.69 -8.00 -8.59
CA GLY A 82 -9.68 -7.06 -9.06
C GLY A 82 -10.13 -5.61 -8.87
N LEU A 83 -9.16 -4.71 -8.71
CA LEU A 83 -9.37 -3.26 -8.66
C LEU A 83 -8.68 -2.60 -9.86
N MET A 84 -9.42 -1.81 -10.63
CA MET A 84 -8.87 -1.02 -11.74
C MET A 84 -9.06 0.47 -11.44
N LEU A 85 -7.94 1.19 -11.29
CA LEU A 85 -7.93 2.63 -11.07
C LEU A 85 -7.76 3.36 -12.40
N ILE A 86 -8.75 4.16 -12.80
CA ILE A 86 -8.73 4.95 -14.04
C ILE A 86 -8.80 6.43 -13.70
N GLY A 87 -8.01 7.24 -14.40
CA GLY A 87 -8.04 8.70 -14.26
C GLY A 87 -6.84 9.35 -14.92
N GLU A 88 -6.85 10.68 -14.96
CA GLU A 88 -5.80 11.50 -15.59
C GLU A 88 -4.40 11.21 -15.03
N PRO A 89 -3.32 11.36 -15.82
CA PRO A 89 -1.96 11.28 -15.30
C PRO A 89 -1.76 12.22 -14.10
N GLY A 90 -1.04 11.77 -13.07
CA GLY A 90 -0.80 12.56 -11.86
C GLY A 90 -1.85 12.43 -10.74
N THR A 91 -2.94 11.67 -10.94
CA THR A 91 -3.97 11.45 -9.89
C THR A 91 -3.59 10.41 -8.82
N ALA A 92 -2.30 10.23 -8.54
CA ALA A 92 -1.77 9.33 -7.51
C ALA A 92 -2.21 7.85 -7.56
N LYS A 93 -2.71 7.35 -8.71
CA LYS A 93 -3.15 5.95 -8.89
C LYS A 93 -2.09 4.92 -8.48
N SER A 94 -0.85 5.08 -8.97
CA SER A 94 0.25 4.17 -8.63
C SER A 94 0.61 4.24 -7.15
N TYR A 95 0.55 5.43 -6.54
CA TYR A 95 0.83 5.61 -5.12
C TYR A 95 -0.26 5.00 -4.23
N LEU A 96 -1.54 5.15 -4.58
CA LEU A 96 -2.63 4.48 -3.88
C LEU A 96 -2.49 2.95 -3.99
N SER A 97 -2.13 2.44 -5.16
CA SER A 97 -1.87 1.00 -5.35
C SER A 97 -0.70 0.51 -4.46
N GLU A 98 0.37 1.29 -4.34
CA GLU A 98 1.50 0.99 -3.43
C GLU A 98 1.05 0.93 -1.97
N LEU A 99 0.28 1.93 -1.50
CA LEU A 99 -0.24 1.97 -0.14
C LEU A 99 -1.16 0.78 0.17
N LEU A 100 -2.05 0.43 -0.78
CA LEU A 100 -2.94 -0.73 -0.63
C LEU A 100 -2.14 -2.04 -0.57
N ALA A 101 -1.16 -2.23 -1.44
CA ALA A 101 -0.31 -3.43 -1.44
C ALA A 101 0.50 -3.55 -0.13
N ALA A 102 1.07 -2.45 0.35
CA ALA A 102 1.82 -2.43 1.61
C ALA A 102 0.91 -2.75 2.82
N ALA A 103 -0.29 -2.17 2.88
CA ALA A 103 -1.22 -2.40 3.99
C ALA A 103 -1.86 -3.80 3.98
N ILE A 104 -2.21 -4.29 2.79
CA ILE A 104 -2.91 -5.57 2.63
C ILE A 104 -1.93 -6.73 2.67
N SER A 105 -0.91 -6.72 1.81
CA SER A 105 0.00 -7.87 1.61
C SER A 105 1.31 -7.72 2.40
N GLY A 106 1.67 -6.51 2.84
CA GLY A 106 2.95 -6.26 3.51
C GLY A 106 4.15 -6.15 2.58
N ASP A 107 3.93 -6.24 1.27
CA ASP A 107 4.98 -6.20 0.26
C ASP A 107 4.42 -5.50 -1.00
N SER A 108 4.88 -4.26 -1.23
CA SER A 108 4.53 -3.49 -2.43
C SER A 108 5.54 -3.70 -3.57
N SER A 109 6.62 -4.44 -3.35
CA SER A 109 7.62 -4.75 -4.37
C SER A 109 7.12 -5.73 -5.44
N LEU A 110 6.03 -6.45 -5.15
CA LEU A 110 5.33 -7.32 -6.10
C LEU A 110 4.43 -6.55 -7.08
N THR A 111 4.56 -5.22 -7.16
CA THR A 111 3.83 -4.40 -8.12
C THR A 111 4.48 -4.45 -9.50
N ILE A 112 3.72 -4.85 -10.51
CA ILE A 112 4.19 -4.85 -11.91
C ILE A 112 3.72 -3.56 -12.57
N GLN A 113 4.68 -2.75 -13.04
CA GLN A 113 4.38 -1.54 -13.79
C GLN A 113 4.32 -1.88 -15.30
N GLY A 114 3.11 -1.83 -15.86
CA GLY A 114 2.90 -1.96 -17.29
C GLY A 114 3.14 -0.64 -18.02
N SER A 115 3.77 -0.72 -19.19
CA SER A 115 3.84 0.34 -20.19
C SER A 115 3.28 -0.19 -21.52
N ALA A 116 3.08 0.68 -22.52
CA ALA A 116 2.68 0.22 -23.86
C ALA A 116 3.68 -0.77 -24.49
N GLY A 117 4.92 -0.82 -24.00
CA GLY A 117 5.94 -1.78 -24.43
C GLY A 117 6.08 -3.03 -23.55
N THR A 118 5.31 -3.14 -22.46
CA THR A 118 5.39 -4.30 -21.56
C THR A 118 4.64 -5.47 -22.17
N THR A 119 5.40 -6.43 -22.69
CA THR A 119 4.84 -7.66 -23.27
C THR A 119 4.49 -8.68 -22.20
N GLU A 120 3.59 -9.60 -22.53
CA GLU A 120 3.20 -10.69 -21.62
C GLU A 120 4.40 -11.57 -21.20
N ASP A 121 5.35 -11.79 -22.11
CA ASP A 121 6.58 -12.53 -21.82
C ASP A 121 7.46 -11.81 -20.79
N GLN A 122 7.57 -10.49 -20.86
CA GLN A 122 8.29 -9.71 -19.86
C GLN A 122 7.65 -9.81 -18.48
N ILE A 123 6.34 -10.05 -18.39
CA ILE A 123 5.62 -10.23 -17.12
C ILE A 123 5.82 -11.66 -16.59
N ARG A 124 5.83 -12.68 -17.46
CA ARG A 124 5.97 -14.08 -17.04
C ARG A 124 7.37 -14.45 -16.56
N TYR A 125 8.40 -13.77 -17.06
CA TYR A 125 9.80 -14.16 -16.85
C TYR A 125 10.63 -13.10 -16.11
N SER A 126 10.00 -12.09 -15.48
CA SER A 126 10.64 -11.11 -14.59
C SER A 126 10.59 -11.56 -13.13
#